data_AF-A0A1S1N158-F1
#
_entry.id   AF-A0A1S1N158-F1
#
_cell.length_a   1.000
_cell.length_b   1.000
_cell.length_c   1.000
_cell.angle_alpha   90.00
_cell.angle_beta   90.00
_cell.angle_gamma   90.00
#
_symmetry.space_group_name_H-M   'P 1'
#
loop_
_entity.id
_entity.type
_entity.pdbx_description
1 polymer ?
#
loop_
_entity_poly.entity_id
_entity_poly.type
_entity_poly.pdbx_seq_one_letter_code
_entity_poly.pdbx_strand_id
1 'polypeptide(L)'
;MLTFDAATGEHQSSFDIRQQGFIVVLVDTFRRLHFGNFAGLFSKIIYSIAGFMPVILALTGGYLWLSRRNKRAKKRVSRALATSQLIRQLHLRCSCRY
;
A
#
# COMPACT_ATOMS: atom_id res chain seq x y z
N MET A 1 -28.77 -20.13 10.37
CA MET A 1 -29.81 -20.47 11.35
C MET A 1 -30.87 -21.24 10.59
N LEU A 2 -31.14 -22.49 10.97
CA LEU A 2 -32.24 -23.27 10.38
C LEU A 2 -33.48 -22.88 11.16
N THR A 3 -34.38 -22.14 10.54
CA THR A 3 -35.65 -21.76 11.15
C THR A 3 -36.65 -22.87 10.81
N PHE A 4 -37.04 -23.65 11.80
CA PHE A 4 -38.10 -24.64 11.67
C PHE A 4 -39.42 -24.05 12.15
N ASP A 5 -40.48 -24.28 11.39
CA ASP A 5 -41.83 -23.87 11.77
C ASP A 5 -42.39 -24.84 12.82
N ALA A 6 -42.83 -24.31 13.97
CA ALA A 6 -43.11 -25.09 15.17
C ALA A 6 -44.42 -25.90 15.10
N ALA A 7 -45.27 -25.67 14.10
CA ALA A 7 -46.60 -26.28 14.01
C ALA A 7 -46.67 -27.55 13.14
N THR A 8 -45.77 -27.72 12.16
CA THR A 8 -45.93 -28.75 11.11
C THR A 8 -44.69 -29.59 10.82
N GLY A 9 -43.52 -29.27 11.39
CA GLY A 9 -42.31 -30.10 11.26
C GLY A 9 -41.76 -30.24 9.83
N GLU A 10 -42.35 -29.56 8.85
CA GLU A 10 -41.95 -29.62 7.45
C GLU A 10 -40.79 -28.65 7.19
N HIS A 11 -39.76 -29.20 6.55
CA HIS A 11 -38.43 -28.61 6.37
C HIS A 11 -38.46 -27.46 5.35
N GLN A 12 -38.78 -26.24 5.79
CA GLN A 12 -38.67 -25.03 4.96
C GLN A 12 -37.24 -24.48 4.98
N SER A 13 -36.64 -24.43 3.79
CA SER A 13 -35.35 -23.80 3.44
C SER A 13 -34.09 -24.67 3.56
N SER A 14 -34.01 -25.71 2.73
CA SER A 14 -32.73 -25.97 2.06
C SER A 14 -32.47 -24.80 1.12
N PHE A 15 -31.55 -23.90 1.48
CA PHE A 15 -30.84 -23.13 0.47
C PHE A 15 -30.05 -24.14 -0.37
N ASP A 16 -30.67 -24.61 -1.45
CA ASP A 16 -30.07 -25.57 -2.36
C ASP A 16 -28.96 -24.88 -3.16
N ILE A 17 -27.73 -24.96 -2.63
CA ILE A 17 -26.50 -24.40 -3.20
C ILE A 17 -26.17 -25.04 -4.57
N ARG A 18 -26.83 -26.14 -4.95
CA ARG A 18 -26.56 -26.84 -6.22
C ARG A 18 -27.19 -26.17 -7.45
N GLN A 19 -28.14 -25.25 -7.28
CA GLN A 19 -28.79 -24.55 -8.40
C GLN A 19 -28.35 -23.08 -8.58
N GLN A 20 -27.44 -22.56 -7.75
CA GLN A 20 -27.06 -21.15 -7.86
C GLN A 20 -25.88 -20.95 -8.80
N GLY A 21 -26.09 -20.13 -9.82
CA GLY A 21 -25.09 -19.80 -10.84
C GLY A 21 -23.77 -19.34 -10.23
N PHE A 22 -22.67 -19.57 -10.96
CA PHE A 22 -21.28 -19.29 -10.57
C PHE A 22 -21.09 -17.94 -9.85
N ILE A 23 -21.83 -16.91 -10.27
CA ILE A 23 -21.81 -15.57 -9.68
C ILE A 23 -22.22 -15.56 -8.20
N VAL A 24 -23.23 -16.34 -7.81
CA VAL A 24 -23.75 -16.31 -6.43
C VAL A 24 -22.80 -17.05 -5.48
N VAL A 25 -22.17 -18.13 -5.95
CA VAL A 25 -21.11 -18.83 -5.20
C VAL A 25 -19.88 -17.95 -5.06
N LEU A 26 -19.50 -17.22 -6.11
CA LEU A 26 -18.36 -16.30 -6.08
C LEU A 26 -18.63 -15.12 -5.14
N VAL A 27 -19.85 -14.58 -5.10
CA VAL A 27 -20.26 -13.52 -4.18
C VAL A 27 -20.34 -14.01 -2.74
N ASP A 28 -20.92 -15.19 -2.46
CA ASP A 28 -20.96 -15.74 -1.09
C ASP A 28 -19.54 -16.11 -0.61
N THR A 29 -18.67 -16.52 -1.54
CA THR A 29 -17.24 -16.71 -1.28
C THR A 29 -16.55 -15.41 -0.90
N PHE A 30 -16.71 -14.37 -1.71
CA PHE A 30 -16.16 -13.04 -1.44
C PHE A 30 -16.63 -12.50 -0.09
N ARG A 31 -17.92 -12.65 0.20
CA ARG A 31 -18.52 -12.12 1.43
C ARG A 31 -17.97 -12.82 2.67
N ARG A 32 -17.83 -14.15 2.65
CA ARG A 32 -17.24 -14.90 3.78
C ARG A 32 -15.71 -14.77 3.85
N LEU A 33 -15.03 -14.55 2.72
CA LEU A 33 -13.59 -14.26 2.64
C LEU A 33 -13.25 -12.89 3.22
N HIS A 34 -14.11 -11.90 3.03
CA HIS A 34 -13.95 -10.57 3.60
C HIS A 34 -13.93 -10.57 5.14
N PHE A 35 -14.67 -11.49 5.78
CA PHE A 35 -14.69 -11.66 7.23
C PHE A 35 -13.58 -12.60 7.76
N GLY A 36 -12.65 -13.05 6.91
CA GLY A 36 -11.52 -13.88 7.31
C GLY A 36 -11.89 -15.29 7.78
N ASN A 37 -13.13 -15.71 7.60
CA ASN A 37 -13.66 -16.99 8.09
C ASN A 37 -13.74 -18.06 6.99
N PHE A 38 -13.16 -17.80 5.81
CA PHE A 38 -13.24 -18.69 4.64
C PHE A 38 -12.32 -19.90 4.69
N ALA A 39 -11.14 -19.74 5.32
CA ALA A 39 -10.14 -20.79 5.44
C ALA A 39 -9.58 -20.93 6.87
N GLY A 40 -10.29 -20.39 7.87
CA GLY A 40 -9.83 -20.37 9.26
C GLY A 40 -8.52 -19.60 9.44
N LEU A 41 -7.44 -20.29 9.85
CA LEU A 41 -6.15 -19.69 10.15
C LEU A 41 -5.46 -19.07 8.91
N PHE A 42 -5.65 -19.67 7.74
CA PHE A 42 -4.97 -19.25 6.50
C PHE A 42 -5.40 -17.85 6.03
N SER A 43 -6.70 -17.55 6.11
CA SER A 43 -7.22 -16.21 5.77
C SER A 43 -6.65 -15.12 6.68
N LYS A 44 -6.47 -15.40 7.98
CA LYS A 44 -5.85 -14.46 8.92
C LYS A 44 -4.40 -14.13 8.56
N ILE A 45 -3.64 -15.13 8.10
CA ILE A 45 -2.24 -14.94 7.68
C ILE A 45 -2.17 -14.05 6.44
N ILE A 46 -2.99 -14.33 5.42
CA ILE A 46 -3.03 -13.50 4.20
C ILE A 46 -3.45 -12.07 4.51
N TYR A 47 -4.49 -11.86 5.32
CA TYR A 47 -4.93 -10.52 5.70
C TYR A 47 -3.87 -9.73 6.48
N SER A 48 -3.13 -10.42 7.36
CA SER A 48 -2.00 -9.82 8.07
C SER A 48 -0.95 -9.30 7.08
N ILE A 49 -0.54 -10.12 6.11
CA ILE A 49 0.44 -9.74 5.08
C ILE A 49 -0.11 -8.62 4.18
N ALA A 50 -1.38 -8.70 3.78
CA ALA A 50 -2.03 -7.67 2.99
C ALA A 50 -2.06 -6.31 3.72
N GLY A 51 -2.27 -6.31 5.04
CA GLY A 51 -2.18 -5.13 5.89
C GLY A 51 -0.76 -4.55 6.00
N PHE A 52 0.28 -5.37 5.83
CA PHE A 52 1.67 -4.90 5.80
C PHE A 52 2.06 -4.22 4.48
N MET A 53 1.36 -4.48 3.37
CA MET A 53 1.64 -3.84 2.08
C MET A 53 1.68 -2.30 2.14
N PRO A 54 0.65 -1.60 2.67
CA PRO A 54 0.70 -0.15 2.78
C PRO A 54 1.80 0.34 3.72
N VAL A 55 2.17 -0.44 4.75
CA VAL A 55 3.26 -0.09 5.68
C VAL A 55 4.61 -0.10 4.95
N ILE A 56 4.90 -1.18 4.22
CA ILE A 56 6.15 -1.30 3.44
C ILE A 56 6.21 -0.21 2.38
N LEU A 57 5.09 0.07 1.71
CA LEU A 57 5.00 1.13 0.71
C LEU A 57 5.24 2.52 1.32
N ALA A 58 4.67 2.81 2.49
CA ALA A 58 4.88 4.07 3.20
C ALA A 58 6.34 4.24 3.64
N LEU A 59 6.96 3.18 4.17
CA LEU A 59 8.37 3.19 4.60
C LEU A 59 9.31 3.44 3.41
N THR A 60 9.13 2.69 2.32
CA THR A 60 9.97 2.85 1.12
C THR A 60 9.74 4.19 0.44
N GLY A 61 8.49 4.63 0.28
CA GLY A 61 8.14 5.95 -0.26
C GLY A 61 8.73 7.10 0.57
N GLY A 62 8.60 7.03 1.89
CA GLY A 62 9.17 8.00 2.83
C GLY A 62 10.70 8.04 2.77
N TYR A 63 11.35 6.88 2.72
CA TYR A 63 12.81 6.79 2.56
C TYR A 63 13.30 7.41 1.25
N LEU A 64 12.64 7.09 0.12
CA LEU A 64 12.98 7.69 -1.17
C LEU A 64 12.76 9.20 -1.18
N TRP A 65 11.69 9.69 -0.56
CA TRP A 65 11.40 11.12 -0.46
C TRP A 65 12.52 11.86 0.30
N LEU A 66 12.93 11.33 1.46
CA LEU A 66 14.00 11.92 2.27
C LEU A 66 15.35 11.88 1.54
N SER A 67 15.68 10.76 0.89
CA SER A 67 16.90 10.62 0.08
C SER A 67 16.94 11.62 -1.08
N ARG A 68 15.82 11.80 -1.79
CA ARG A 68 15.69 12.79 -2.86
C ARG A 68 15.81 14.21 -2.34
N ARG A 69 15.24 14.53 -1.17
CA ARG A 69 15.36 15.84 -0.51
C ARG A 69 16.82 16.17 -0.18
N ASN A 70 17.54 15.23 0.43
CA ASN A 70 18.95 15.42 0.78
C ASN A 70 19.85 15.58 -0.46
N LYS A 71 19.61 14.81 -1.53
CA LYS A 71 20.38 14.95 -2.78
C LYS A 71 20.15 16.32 -3.43
N ARG A 72 18.92 16.84 -3.41
CA ARG A 72 18.60 18.19 -3.94
C ARG A 72 19.25 19.30 -3.11
N ALA A 73 19.25 19.18 -1.78
CA ALA A 73 19.92 20.12 -0.90
C ALA A 73 21.44 20.16 -1.16
N LYS A 74 22.09 18.99 -1.24
CA LYS A 74 23.53 18.89 -1.53
C LYS A 74 23.89 19.51 -2.89
N LYS A 75 23.07 19.28 -3.93
CA LYS A 75 23.29 19.89 -5.26
C LYS A 75 23.17 21.42 -5.26
N ARG A 76 22.29 21.99 -4.43
CA ARG A 76 22.16 23.45 -4.31
C ARG A 76 23.39 24.05 -3.63
N VAL A 77 23.85 23.43 -2.54
CA VAL A 77 25.06 23.85 -1.82
C VAL A 77 26.29 23.74 -2.72
N SER A 78 26.48 22.61 -3.42
CA SER A 78 27.62 22.44 -4.31
C SER A 78 27.65 23.45 -5.46
N ARG A 79 26.48 23.80 -6.02
CA ARG A 79 26.36 24.84 -7.06
C ARG A 79 26.69 26.23 -6.53
N ALA A 80 26.20 26.57 -5.34
CA ALA A 80 26.50 27.85 -4.69
C ALA A 80 28.00 28.01 -4.36
N LEU A 81 28.63 26.92 -3.88
CA LEU A 81 30.07 26.89 -3.65
C LEU A 81 30.87 27.01 -4.96
N ALA A 82 30.43 26.35 -6.04
CA ALA A 82 31.08 26.47 -7.34
C ALA A 82 30.98 27.90 -7.91
N THR A 83 29.85 28.59 -7.71
CA THR A 83 29.67 29.98 -8.16
C THR A 83 30.56 30.94 -7.36
N SER A 84 30.62 30.78 -6.03
CA SER A 84 31.47 31.64 -5.18
C SER A 84 32.97 31.47 -5.48
N GLN A 85 33.41 30.22 -5.73
CA GLN A 85 34.79 29.95 -6.15
C GLN A 85 35.12 30.61 -7.49
N LEU A 86 34.21 30.56 -8.48
CA LEU A 86 34.43 31.13 -9.79
C LEU A 86 34.50 32.68 -9.75
N ILE A 87 33.64 33.32 -8.96
CA ILE A 87 33.68 34.77 -8.73
C ILE A 87 35.01 35.18 -8.07
N ARG A 88 35.47 34.42 -7.06
CA ARG A 88 36.75 34.68 -6.39
C ARG A 88 37.94 34.56 -7.35
N GLN A 89 37.93 33.56 -8.23
CA GLN A 89 38.96 33.37 -9.25
C GLN A 89 38.97 34.51 -10.29
N LEU A 90 37.80 34.98 -10.73
CA LEU A 90 37.68 36.14 -11.62
C LEU A 90 38.21 37.42 -10.97
N HIS A 91 37.86 37.66 -9.70
CA HIS A 91 38.33 38.85 -8.98
C HIS A 91 39.86 38.87 -8.84
N LEU A 92 40.48 37.73 -8.52
CA LEU A 92 41.95 37.60 -8.48
C LEU A 92 42.59 37.80 -9.86
N ARG A 93 41.97 37.28 -10.93
CA ARG A 93 42.46 37.48 -12.31
C ARG A 93 42.42 38.94 -12.75
N CYS A 94 41.39 39.70 -12.39
CA CYS A 94 41.35 41.13 -12.69
C CYS A 94 42.38 41.92 -11.89
N SER A 95 42.59 41.58 -10.61
CA SER A 95 43.56 42.27 -9.74
C SER A 95 45.03 42.08 -10.14
N CYS A 96 45.37 41.01 -10.84
CA CYS A 96 46.73 40.80 -11.38
C CYS A 96 46.92 41.36 -12.80
N ARG A 97 45.85 41.88 -13.43
CA ARG A 97 45.89 42.40 -14.81
C ARG A 97 45.93 43.93 -14.88
N TYR A 98 45.65 44.60 -13.77
CA TYR A 98 45.82 46.05 -13.56
C TYR A 98 47.08 46.29 -12.74
#